data_AF-A0AAN7GX11-F1
#
_entry.id   AF-A0AAN7GX11-F1
#
_cell.length_a   1.000
_cell.length_b   1.000
_cell.length_c   1.000
_cell.angle_alpha   90.00
_cell.angle_beta   90.00
_cell.angle_gamma   90.00
#
_symmetry.space_group_name_H-M   'P 1'
#
loop_
_entity.id
_entity.type
_entity.pdbx_description
1 polymer ?
#
loop_
_entity_poly.entity_id
_entity_poly.type
_entity_poly.pdbx_seq_one_letter_code
_entity_poly.pdbx_strand_id
1 'polypeptide(L)'
;MLPKASTLLLALTAIASAAEANRDHDDDHRPGHGDRGRDRDGWLSDDDNAYWSDGGGWWNDDLDGLNNPSIPPFTLPITIPDLFPVREVQPRTVIAHSANNRWDNQCTNPVLNERNYVYQYSTGFGQTLLHIFQFPEEVRGRTCWLELHVQNPTWNTASPTVQVNVFRTTQLPICTGRSRQNFRGASVGRLNVPTNGIALWARTDTAEWTSKRPCPVPGTEVGFEFAIEGTNAGFSYPQRTGVGVRVLYE
;
A
#
# COMPACT_ATOMS: atom_id res chain seq x y z
N MET A 1 -22.86 -44.84 46.19
CA MET A 1 -24.14 -44.42 45.57
C MET A 1 -23.84 -43.30 44.58
N LEU A 2 -23.99 -43.60 43.29
CA LEU A 2 -24.14 -42.59 42.21
C LEU A 2 -25.51 -41.91 42.38
N PRO A 3 -25.70 -40.65 41.96
CA PRO A 3 -26.13 -40.45 40.56
C PRO A 3 -25.67 -39.16 39.84
N LYS A 4 -25.52 -39.32 38.52
CA LYS A 4 -26.06 -38.52 37.39
C LYS A 4 -25.63 -37.05 37.28
N ALA A 5 -24.80 -36.71 36.30
CA ALA A 5 -25.12 -36.44 34.88
C ALA A 5 -25.61 -35.00 34.63
N SER A 6 -24.89 -34.28 33.78
CA SER A 6 -25.45 -33.17 32.99
C SER A 6 -24.79 -33.15 31.62
N THR A 7 -25.62 -33.52 30.66
CA THR A 7 -25.44 -33.54 29.22
C THR A 7 -25.24 -32.11 28.71
N LEU A 8 -24.14 -31.83 28.00
CA LEU A 8 -24.01 -30.60 27.21
C LEU A 8 -24.19 -30.95 25.73
N LEU A 9 -25.29 -30.44 25.17
CA LEU A 9 -25.72 -30.58 23.79
C LEU A 9 -24.93 -29.58 22.93
N LEU A 10 -24.03 -30.05 22.06
CA LEU A 10 -23.49 -29.22 20.97
C LEU A 10 -24.27 -29.53 19.69
N ALA A 11 -25.09 -28.58 19.26
CA ALA A 11 -25.62 -28.53 17.91
C ALA A 11 -24.56 -27.91 16.99
N LEU A 12 -23.98 -28.71 16.10
CA LEU A 12 -23.24 -28.22 14.93
C LEU A 12 -24.19 -28.26 13.73
N THR A 13 -24.63 -27.09 13.28
CA THR A 13 -25.32 -26.92 12.00
C THR A 13 -24.26 -26.87 10.89
N ALA A 14 -24.18 -27.93 10.09
CA ALA A 14 -23.40 -27.92 8.86
C ALA A 14 -24.22 -27.19 7.78
N ILE A 15 -23.72 -26.07 7.27
CA ILE A 15 -24.21 -25.45 6.04
C ILE A 15 -23.36 -26.00 4.90
N ALA A 16 -23.93 -26.96 4.18
CA ALA A 16 -23.48 -27.33 2.84
C ALA A 16 -24.38 -26.59 1.84
N SER A 17 -23.83 -25.64 1.10
CA SER A 17 -24.43 -25.17 -0.14
C SER A 17 -23.65 -25.79 -1.30
N ALA A 18 -24.35 -26.67 -2.01
CA ALA A 18 -23.87 -27.35 -3.19
C ALA A 18 -23.88 -26.41 -4.40
N ALA A 19 -22.98 -26.73 -5.32
CA ALA A 19 -22.77 -26.18 -6.65
C ALA A 19 -24.08 -25.92 -7.42
N GLU A 20 -24.18 -24.74 -8.03
CA GLU A 20 -25.02 -24.54 -9.21
C GLU A 20 -24.20 -24.64 -10.48
N ALA A 21 -24.80 -25.36 -11.42
CA ALA A 21 -24.20 -25.86 -12.63
C ALA A 21 -24.04 -24.77 -13.69
N ASN A 22 -22.87 -24.85 -14.31
CA ASN A 22 -22.53 -24.30 -15.60
C ASN A 22 -23.37 -25.01 -16.70
N ARG A 23 -24.11 -24.26 -17.54
CA ARG A 23 -24.22 -24.51 -18.99
C ARG A 23 -25.21 -23.59 -19.74
N ASP A 24 -24.81 -23.34 -20.99
CA ASP A 24 -25.62 -22.96 -22.16
C ASP A 24 -25.85 -21.47 -22.43
N HIS A 25 -24.88 -20.89 -23.15
CA HIS A 25 -25.17 -19.91 -24.20
C HIS A 25 -24.26 -20.19 -25.41
N ASP A 26 -24.81 -20.97 -26.34
CA ASP A 26 -24.34 -21.09 -27.72
C ASP A 26 -24.80 -19.85 -28.54
N ASP A 27 -23.88 -19.41 -29.39
CA ASP A 27 -24.05 -18.95 -30.77
C ASP A 27 -25.26 -18.07 -31.16
N ASP A 28 -24.98 -16.88 -31.71
CA ASP A 28 -24.98 -16.72 -33.18
C ASP A 28 -24.79 -15.27 -33.65
N HIS A 29 -23.99 -15.12 -34.72
CA HIS A 29 -24.15 -14.18 -35.86
C HIS A 29 -24.03 -12.66 -35.58
N ARG A 30 -23.24 -11.82 -36.28
CA ARG A 30 -22.77 -11.78 -37.69
C ARG A 30 -21.83 -10.53 -37.87
N PRO A 31 -21.23 -10.31 -39.06
CA PRO A 31 -20.01 -9.51 -39.29
C PRO A 31 -20.24 -8.06 -39.71
N GLY A 32 -19.18 -7.25 -39.63
CA GLY A 32 -19.11 -5.91 -40.22
C GLY A 32 -17.70 -5.56 -40.68
N HIS A 33 -17.40 -5.85 -41.94
CA HIS A 33 -16.30 -5.24 -42.69
C HIS A 33 -16.55 -3.73 -42.84
N GLY A 34 -15.54 -2.92 -42.55
CA GLY A 34 -15.53 -1.47 -42.79
C GLY A 34 -14.12 -1.03 -43.17
N ASP A 35 -13.91 -0.88 -44.47
CA ASP A 35 -12.68 -0.51 -45.18
C ASP A 35 -12.38 1.01 -45.05
N ARG A 36 -11.07 1.33 -45.02
CA ARG A 36 -10.37 2.48 -45.67
C ARG A 36 -10.54 3.95 -45.19
N GLY A 37 -9.37 4.61 -45.21
CA GLY A 37 -9.14 6.07 -45.30
C GLY A 37 -8.08 6.51 -44.29
N ARG A 38 -6.76 6.38 -44.52
CA ARG A 38 -5.87 7.26 -45.33
C ARG A 38 -6.40 8.67 -45.56
N ASP A 39 -5.84 9.61 -44.79
CA ASP A 39 -5.39 10.96 -45.16
C ASP A 39 -4.20 11.26 -44.21
N ARG A 40 -2.94 11.34 -44.65
CA ARG A 40 -2.22 12.38 -45.41
C ARG A 40 -2.17 13.77 -44.74
N ASP A 41 -0.94 14.10 -44.34
CA ASP A 41 -0.20 15.35 -44.56
C ASP A 41 -0.62 16.66 -43.89
N GLY A 42 0.37 17.25 -43.18
CA GLY A 42 0.42 18.64 -42.71
C GLY A 42 1.43 18.75 -41.55
N TRP A 43 2.75 18.78 -41.78
CA TRP A 43 3.62 19.92 -42.14
C TRP A 43 3.48 21.17 -41.25
N LEU A 44 4.61 21.49 -40.58
CA LEU A 44 5.12 22.82 -40.13
C LEU A 44 4.35 23.49 -38.99
N SER A 45 4.93 24.27 -38.09
CA SER A 45 6.26 24.94 -37.94
C SER A 45 6.39 25.28 -36.45
N ASP A 46 7.56 25.10 -35.85
CA ASP A 46 8.51 26.15 -35.44
C ASP A 46 7.96 27.28 -34.54
N ASP A 47 8.82 27.63 -33.59
CA ASP A 47 8.93 28.90 -32.86
C ASP A 47 7.93 29.19 -31.74
N ASP A 48 8.41 29.08 -30.49
CA ASP A 48 8.54 30.29 -29.66
C ASP A 48 9.54 30.09 -28.51
N ASN A 49 10.70 30.68 -28.75
CA ASN A 49 11.82 30.86 -27.84
C ASN A 49 11.64 32.24 -27.19
N ALA A 50 11.31 32.31 -25.90
CA ALA A 50 11.24 33.58 -25.17
C ALA A 50 12.16 33.56 -23.94
N TYR A 51 13.37 34.07 -24.18
CA TYR A 51 14.25 34.73 -23.23
C TYR A 51 13.47 35.57 -22.20
N TRP A 52 13.74 35.37 -20.91
CA TRP A 52 13.78 36.48 -19.95
C TRP A 52 15.06 36.38 -19.12
N SER A 53 15.96 37.28 -19.48
CA SER A 53 17.20 37.67 -18.82
C SER A 53 16.96 38.38 -17.49
N ASP A 54 17.91 38.21 -16.59
CA ASP A 54 18.54 39.20 -15.71
C ASP A 54 17.70 40.25 -14.98
N GLY A 55 17.86 40.28 -13.66
CA GLY A 55 17.43 41.39 -12.82
C GLY A 55 17.93 41.26 -11.39
N GLY A 56 19.22 41.53 -11.17
CA GLY A 56 19.80 41.68 -9.85
C GLY A 56 19.18 42.86 -9.08
N GLY A 57 19.24 42.80 -7.75
CA GLY A 57 18.77 43.87 -6.88
C GLY A 57 19.33 43.74 -5.48
N TRP A 58 20.52 44.31 -5.32
CA TRP A 58 21.19 44.58 -4.05
C TRP A 58 20.36 45.55 -3.23
N TRP A 59 20.14 45.26 -1.94
CA TRP A 59 19.83 46.28 -0.95
C TRP A 59 20.73 46.09 0.25
N ASN A 60 21.49 47.15 0.50
CA ASN A 60 22.46 47.31 1.57
C ASN A 60 21.81 47.29 2.95
N ASP A 61 22.65 46.88 3.90
CA ASP A 61 22.58 47.10 5.33
C ASP A 61 22.48 48.60 5.72
N ASP A 62 22.30 48.80 7.03
CA ASP A 62 22.46 50.03 7.83
C ASP A 62 21.19 50.77 8.22
N LEU A 63 20.57 50.30 9.31
CA LEU A 63 20.02 51.19 10.33
C LEU A 63 20.43 50.72 11.73
N ASP A 64 21.30 51.55 12.33
CA ASP A 64 21.80 51.50 13.69
C ASP A 64 20.72 51.56 14.77
N GLY A 65 21.00 50.88 15.88
CA GLY A 65 21.06 51.57 17.17
C GLY A 65 19.76 51.78 17.94
N LEU A 66 19.25 50.72 18.58
CA LEU A 66 18.55 50.86 19.86
C LEU A 66 19.00 49.77 20.84
N ASN A 67 19.78 50.20 21.84
CA ASN A 67 20.14 49.43 23.02
C ASN A 67 18.89 49.09 23.84
N ASN A 68 18.41 47.86 23.72
CA ASN A 68 17.46 47.27 24.65
C ASN A 68 18.23 46.24 25.51
N PRO A 69 18.27 46.33 26.84
CA PRO A 69 18.93 45.32 27.66
C PRO A 69 18.19 43.99 27.52
N SER A 70 18.74 43.12 26.68
CA SER A 70 18.27 41.75 26.44
C SER A 70 18.30 40.97 27.75
N ILE A 71 17.16 40.83 28.40
CA ILE A 71 16.95 39.74 29.35
C ILE A 71 17.05 38.45 28.54
N PRO A 72 18.00 37.55 28.82
CA PRO A 72 18.04 36.27 28.12
C PRO A 72 16.73 35.55 28.42
N PRO A 73 15.91 35.20 27.41
CA PRO A 73 14.78 34.32 27.66
C PRO A 73 15.36 32.99 28.15
N PHE A 74 15.12 32.68 29.42
CA PHE A 74 15.31 31.34 29.95
C PHE A 74 14.22 30.45 29.36
N THR A 75 14.36 30.09 28.09
CA THR A 75 13.70 28.93 27.51
C THR A 75 14.46 27.72 28.00
N LEU A 76 14.04 27.17 29.14
CA LEU A 76 14.34 25.77 29.41
C LEU A 76 13.71 24.97 28.25
N PRO A 77 14.49 24.19 27.48
CA PRO A 77 13.89 23.25 26.55
C PRO A 77 13.13 22.24 27.39
N ILE A 78 11.81 22.43 27.49
CA ILE A 78 10.91 21.37 27.90
C ILE A 78 10.89 20.41 26.71
N THR A 79 11.92 19.58 26.61
CA THR A 79 11.87 18.37 25.82
C THR A 79 10.92 17.47 26.59
N ILE A 80 9.63 17.51 26.26
CA ILE A 80 8.72 16.43 26.65
C ILE A 80 9.31 15.20 25.94
N PRO A 81 9.93 14.23 26.64
CA PRO A 81 10.32 13.01 25.97
C PRO A 81 9.03 12.43 25.42
N ASP A 82 9.01 12.17 24.12
CA ASP A 82 7.94 11.39 23.50
C ASP A 82 7.98 10.02 24.19
N LEU A 83 7.14 9.83 25.21
CA LEU A 83 7.33 8.79 26.23
C LEU A 83 7.18 7.37 25.66
N PHE A 84 6.77 7.26 24.39
CA PHE A 84 6.75 6.02 23.64
C PHE A 84 7.15 6.32 22.19
N PRO A 85 8.40 6.08 21.75
CA PRO A 85 8.72 6.18 20.34
C PRO A 85 7.82 5.21 19.59
N VAL A 86 7.08 5.70 18.59
CA VAL A 86 6.28 4.86 17.69
C VAL A 86 7.20 3.75 17.18
N ARG A 87 6.84 2.51 17.50
CA ARG A 87 7.58 1.32 17.07
C ARG A 87 6.88 0.71 15.86
N GLU A 88 7.57 -0.20 15.20
CA GLU A 88 7.06 -0.81 13.98
C GLU A 88 7.27 -2.33 13.98
N VAL A 89 6.30 -3.03 13.40
CA VAL A 89 6.39 -4.41 12.99
C VAL A 89 6.63 -4.41 11.49
N GLN A 90 7.79 -4.94 11.08
CA GLN A 90 8.12 -5.18 9.68
C GLN A 90 7.44 -6.46 9.20
N PRO A 91 7.09 -6.56 7.90
CA PRO A 91 6.62 -7.82 7.36
C PRO A 91 7.71 -8.88 7.53
N ARG A 92 7.33 -10.13 7.83
CA ARG A 92 8.27 -11.26 7.84
C ARG A 92 8.48 -11.85 6.45
N THR A 93 7.46 -11.73 5.59
CA THR A 93 7.43 -12.27 4.24
C THR A 93 6.75 -11.28 3.32
N VAL A 94 7.31 -11.09 2.13
CA VAL A 94 6.67 -10.39 1.03
C VAL A 94 6.51 -11.35 -0.14
N ILE A 95 5.30 -11.44 -0.68
CA ILE A 95 4.99 -12.30 -1.82
C ILE A 95 4.51 -11.43 -2.96
N ALA A 96 5.21 -11.54 -4.09
CA ALA A 96 4.78 -10.97 -5.34
C ALA A 96 3.80 -11.92 -6.03
N HIS A 97 2.64 -11.39 -6.40
CA HIS A 97 1.61 -12.10 -7.15
C HIS A 97 1.48 -11.51 -8.54
N SER A 98 1.33 -12.38 -9.53
CA SER A 98 0.99 -11.99 -10.89
C SER A 98 -0.44 -11.44 -10.91
N ALA A 99 -0.64 -10.22 -11.41
CA ALA A 99 -2.00 -9.66 -11.52
C ALA A 99 -2.91 -10.45 -12.46
N ASN A 100 -2.34 -11.27 -13.36
CA ASN A 100 -3.05 -12.09 -14.33
C ASN A 100 -2.66 -13.58 -14.28
N ASN A 101 -2.13 -14.05 -13.15
CA ASN A 101 -1.77 -15.46 -12.92
C ASN A 101 -0.81 -16.06 -13.98
N ARG A 102 0.05 -15.23 -14.60
CA ARG A 102 0.99 -15.67 -15.64
C ARG A 102 2.25 -16.32 -15.08
N TRP A 103 2.61 -16.04 -13.85
CA TRP A 103 3.81 -16.57 -13.19
C TRP A 103 3.50 -16.97 -11.75
N ASP A 104 4.28 -17.92 -11.23
CA ASP A 104 4.12 -18.47 -9.89
C ASP A 104 4.56 -17.45 -8.84
N ASN A 105 3.85 -17.43 -7.71
CA ASN A 105 4.09 -16.51 -6.61
C ASN A 105 5.56 -16.53 -6.20
N GLN A 106 6.18 -15.35 -6.18
CA GLN A 106 7.58 -15.19 -5.79
C GLN A 106 7.64 -14.65 -4.38
N CYS A 107 8.20 -15.45 -3.48
CA CYS A 107 8.37 -15.02 -2.11
C CYS A 107 9.77 -14.51 -1.89
N THR A 108 9.84 -13.50 -1.06
CA THR A 108 11.07 -12.82 -0.76
C THR A 108 11.12 -12.52 0.72
N ASN A 109 12.33 -12.63 1.28
CA ASN A 109 12.58 -12.06 2.58
C ASN A 109 12.61 -10.54 2.40
N PRO A 110 11.75 -9.78 3.10
CA PRO A 110 11.69 -8.32 2.96
C PRO A 110 13.02 -7.63 3.23
N VAL A 111 13.92 -8.25 4.01
CA VAL A 111 15.25 -7.71 4.32
C VAL A 111 16.24 -7.88 3.15
N LEU A 112 16.00 -8.82 2.24
CA LEU A 112 16.89 -9.13 1.11
C LEU A 112 16.48 -8.45 -0.20
N ASN A 113 15.26 -7.90 -0.28
CA ASN A 113 14.85 -7.13 -1.45
C ASN A 113 15.24 -5.67 -1.28
N GLU A 114 16.14 -5.20 -2.13
CA GLU A 114 16.44 -3.78 -2.19
C GLU A 114 15.18 -2.95 -2.50
N ARG A 115 14.24 -3.49 -3.29
CA ARG A 115 13.01 -2.80 -3.73
C ARG A 115 11.84 -3.75 -4.00
N ASN A 116 10.67 -3.28 -3.59
CA ASN A 116 9.36 -3.82 -3.87
C ASN A 116 8.71 -3.04 -5.02
N TYR A 117 8.01 -3.74 -5.92
CA TYR A 117 7.31 -3.17 -7.07
C TYR A 117 5.83 -3.54 -7.05
N VAL A 118 4.95 -2.56 -7.22
CA VAL A 118 3.51 -2.75 -7.38
C VAL A 118 3.10 -2.06 -8.67
N TYR A 119 2.52 -2.79 -9.61
CA TYR A 119 2.18 -2.25 -10.92
C TYR A 119 1.07 -2.96 -11.66
N GLN A 120 0.47 -2.23 -12.60
CA GLN A 120 -0.50 -2.76 -13.54
C GLN A 120 -0.30 -2.08 -14.90
N TYR A 121 -0.18 -2.87 -15.95
CA TYR A 121 -0.18 -2.42 -17.35
C TYR A 121 -1.53 -2.74 -18.01
N SER A 122 -1.85 -2.00 -19.08
CA SER A 122 -3.08 -2.20 -19.88
C SER A 122 -3.17 -3.58 -20.55
N THR A 123 -2.02 -4.23 -20.79
CA THR A 123 -1.94 -5.59 -21.36
C THR A 123 -2.34 -6.69 -20.37
N GLY A 124 -2.79 -6.33 -19.17
CA GLY A 124 -3.10 -7.23 -18.06
C GLY A 124 -1.86 -7.72 -17.31
N PHE A 125 -0.65 -7.45 -17.80
CA PHE A 125 0.58 -7.72 -17.06
C PHE A 125 0.65 -6.80 -15.84
N GLY A 126 0.97 -7.36 -14.68
CA GLY A 126 0.99 -6.62 -13.43
C GLY A 126 1.57 -7.44 -12.29
N GLN A 127 1.93 -6.74 -11.23
CA GLN A 127 2.39 -7.32 -9.97
C GLN A 127 1.68 -6.66 -8.80
N THR A 128 1.17 -7.48 -7.90
CA THR A 128 0.67 -7.06 -6.61
C THR A 128 1.53 -7.66 -5.51
N LEU A 129 1.56 -7.02 -4.34
CA LEU A 129 2.42 -7.44 -3.25
C LEU A 129 1.63 -7.72 -1.98
N LEU A 130 1.76 -8.94 -1.48
CA LEU A 130 1.27 -9.35 -0.18
C LEU A 130 2.37 -9.22 0.87
N HIS A 131 2.09 -8.47 1.94
CA HIS A 131 2.94 -8.30 3.11
C HIS A 131 2.33 -9.09 4.26
N ILE A 132 3.07 -10.07 4.80
CA ILE A 132 2.64 -10.88 5.93
C ILE A 132 3.39 -10.41 7.17
N PHE A 133 2.65 -9.99 8.18
CA PHE A 133 3.14 -9.54 9.48
C PHE A 133 2.97 -10.65 10.49
N GLN A 134 3.95 -10.82 11.37
CA GLN A 134 3.83 -11.63 12.58
C GLN A 134 4.02 -10.70 13.78
N PHE A 135 3.02 -10.67 14.66
CA PHE A 135 2.97 -9.71 15.76
C PHE A 135 3.84 -10.21 16.92
N PRO A 136 4.86 -9.46 17.36
CA PRO A 136 5.75 -9.90 18.42
C PRO A 136 5.17 -9.59 19.81
N GLU A 137 5.85 -10.00 20.88
CA GLU A 137 5.32 -9.88 22.25
C GLU A 137 5.13 -8.41 22.69
N GLU A 138 5.94 -7.50 22.15
CA GLU A 138 5.97 -6.07 22.47
C GLU A 138 4.68 -5.33 22.12
N VAL A 139 3.83 -5.89 21.25
CA VAL A 139 2.55 -5.28 20.88
C VAL A 139 1.43 -5.58 21.86
N ARG A 140 1.66 -6.42 22.87
CA ARG A 140 0.64 -6.81 23.84
C ARG A 140 0.07 -5.57 24.54
N GLY A 141 -1.24 -5.38 24.44
CA GLY A 141 -1.95 -4.25 25.05
C GLY A 141 -1.73 -2.90 24.36
N ARG A 142 -1.07 -2.88 23.20
CA ARG A 142 -0.79 -1.68 22.41
C ARG A 142 -1.88 -1.41 21.37
N THR A 143 -1.83 -0.23 20.77
CA THR A 143 -2.62 0.07 19.58
C THR A 143 -1.77 -0.01 18.32
N CYS A 144 -2.34 -0.50 17.22
CA CYS A 144 -1.69 -0.75 15.94
C CYS A 144 -2.44 -0.09 14.79
N TRP A 145 -1.73 0.29 13.72
CA TRP A 145 -2.31 0.72 12.44
C TRP A 145 -1.36 0.42 11.28
N LEU A 146 -1.90 0.34 10.05
CA LEU A 146 -1.11 0.07 8.85
C LEU A 146 -0.61 1.39 8.24
N GLU A 147 0.65 1.40 7.79
CA GLU A 147 1.25 2.54 7.11
C GLU A 147 2.09 2.08 5.92
N LEU A 148 2.10 2.87 4.85
CA LEU A 148 3.05 2.77 3.75
C LEU A 148 3.87 4.06 3.68
N HIS A 149 5.18 3.97 3.91
CA HIS A 149 6.11 5.08 3.75
C HIS A 149 6.97 4.86 2.52
N VAL A 150 6.82 5.72 1.52
CA VAL A 150 7.62 5.66 0.30
C VAL A 150 8.83 6.56 0.46
N GLN A 151 10.03 6.01 0.26
CA GLN A 151 11.25 6.80 0.21
C GLN A 151 12.06 6.43 -1.03
N ASN A 152 12.52 7.43 -1.78
CA ASN A 152 13.39 7.28 -2.95
C ASN A 152 12.90 6.19 -3.93
N PRO A 153 11.67 6.28 -4.48
CA PRO A 153 11.21 5.32 -5.47
C PRO A 153 12.12 5.37 -6.70
N THR A 154 12.57 4.22 -7.20
CA THR A 154 13.26 4.14 -8.51
C THR A 154 12.30 4.33 -9.68
N TRP A 155 11.01 4.15 -9.41
CA TRP A 155 9.96 4.22 -10.37
C TRP A 155 8.66 4.56 -9.66
N ASN A 156 7.97 5.57 -10.18
CA ASN A 156 6.63 5.98 -9.78
C ASN A 156 6.02 6.70 -10.99
N THR A 157 4.88 6.21 -11.48
CA THR A 157 4.23 6.74 -12.70
C THR A 157 3.40 8.01 -12.46
N ALA A 158 3.44 8.62 -11.28
CA ALA A 158 2.46 9.62 -10.85
C ALA A 158 2.36 10.87 -11.74
N SER A 159 1.11 11.21 -12.11
CA SER A 159 0.56 12.56 -11.91
C SER A 159 -0.96 12.48 -11.67
N PRO A 160 -1.53 13.04 -10.58
CA PRO A 160 -0.86 13.68 -9.45
C PRO A 160 -0.37 12.70 -8.35
N THR A 161 -0.95 11.50 -8.22
CA THR A 161 -0.51 10.42 -7.29
C THR A 161 -0.92 9.05 -7.81
N VAL A 162 -0.10 8.02 -7.60
CA VAL A 162 -0.53 6.63 -7.87
C VAL A 162 -1.51 6.18 -6.80
N GLN A 163 -2.59 5.52 -7.19
CA GLN A 163 -3.55 4.94 -6.26
C GLN A 163 -3.33 3.43 -6.11
N VAL A 164 -3.40 2.94 -4.88
CA VAL A 164 -3.26 1.52 -4.56
C VAL A 164 -4.39 1.08 -3.63
N ASN A 165 -5.11 0.03 -4.01
CA ASN A 165 -6.08 -0.63 -3.15
C ASN A 165 -5.36 -1.58 -2.20
N VAL A 166 -5.82 -1.63 -0.95
CA VAL A 166 -5.29 -2.49 0.09
C VAL A 166 -6.37 -3.50 0.47
N PHE A 167 -6.01 -4.78 0.44
CA PHE A 167 -6.91 -5.89 0.78
C PHE A 167 -6.34 -6.66 1.96
N ARG A 168 -7.21 -7.08 2.89
CA ARG A 168 -6.84 -8.05 3.92
C ARG A 168 -6.95 -9.45 3.32
N THR A 169 -5.99 -10.33 3.62
CA THR A 169 -6.07 -11.72 3.12
C THR A 169 -7.07 -12.56 3.91
N THR A 170 -7.82 -13.43 3.23
CA THR A 170 -8.71 -14.43 3.88
C THR A 170 -7.94 -15.59 4.48
N GLN A 171 -6.78 -15.93 3.88
CA GLN A 171 -5.87 -16.94 4.38
C GLN A 171 -4.43 -16.61 4.00
N LEU A 172 -3.48 -17.11 4.78
CA LEU A 172 -2.06 -16.90 4.54
C LEU A 172 -1.58 -17.88 3.48
N PRO A 173 -1.05 -17.41 2.34
CA PRO A 173 -0.51 -18.30 1.33
C PRO A 173 0.73 -19.02 1.85
N ILE A 174 0.82 -20.31 1.53
CA ILE A 174 2.06 -21.05 1.69
C ILE A 174 2.96 -20.66 0.54
N CYS A 175 4.17 -20.24 0.87
CA CYS A 175 5.22 -19.99 -0.10
C CYS A 175 5.82 -21.32 -0.61
N THR A 176 5.05 -22.07 -1.41
CA THR A 176 5.63 -23.07 -2.30
C THR A 176 5.59 -22.43 -3.68
N GLY A 177 6.76 -22.29 -4.34
CA GLY A 177 6.95 -21.54 -5.60
C GLY A 177 6.26 -22.13 -6.84
N ARG A 178 5.00 -22.55 -6.68
CA ARG A 178 4.07 -23.14 -7.66
C ARG A 178 2.64 -22.65 -7.46
N SER A 179 2.35 -21.95 -6.35
CA SER A 179 1.03 -21.34 -6.17
C SER A 179 0.92 -20.07 -7.03
N ARG A 180 -0.23 -19.89 -7.66
CA ARG A 180 -0.63 -18.63 -8.32
C ARG A 180 -1.82 -17.98 -7.64
N GLN A 181 -2.27 -18.56 -6.53
CA GLN A 181 -3.46 -18.11 -5.84
C GLN A 181 -3.15 -16.81 -5.11
N ASN A 182 -3.98 -15.81 -5.32
CA ASN A 182 -4.11 -14.68 -4.42
C ASN A 182 -5.28 -14.99 -3.46
N PHE A 183 -5.13 -14.58 -2.20
CA PHE A 183 -6.18 -14.76 -1.18
C PHE A 183 -6.73 -13.42 -0.75
N ARG A 184 -6.92 -12.51 -1.72
CA ARG A 184 -7.49 -11.18 -1.44
C ARG A 184 -8.89 -11.36 -0.88
N GLY A 185 -9.10 -10.83 0.32
CA GLY A 185 -10.38 -10.80 0.98
C GLY A 185 -11.00 -9.40 0.89
N ALA A 186 -11.53 -8.94 2.02
CA ALA A 186 -12.18 -7.65 2.12
C ALA A 186 -11.20 -6.50 1.77
N SER A 187 -11.72 -5.51 1.05
CA SER A 187 -11.03 -4.23 0.86
C SER A 187 -10.91 -3.51 2.20
N VAL A 188 -9.70 -3.07 2.51
CA VAL A 188 -9.42 -2.22 3.67
C VAL A 188 -9.66 -0.75 3.28
N GLY A 189 -9.23 -0.38 2.08
CA GLY A 189 -9.35 0.96 1.54
C GLY A 189 -8.39 1.21 0.38
N ARG A 190 -8.17 2.49 0.08
CA ARG A 190 -7.31 2.96 -1.00
C ARG A 190 -6.36 4.04 -0.49
N LEU A 191 -5.09 3.93 -0.86
CA LEU A 191 -4.06 4.91 -0.55
C LEU A 191 -3.73 5.76 -1.80
N ASN A 192 -3.49 7.06 -1.58
CA ASN A 192 -2.76 7.93 -2.50
C ASN A 192 -1.27 7.81 -2.15
N VAL A 193 -0.49 7.28 -3.08
CA VAL A 193 0.94 7.02 -2.90
C VAL A 193 1.74 8.22 -3.42
N PRO A 194 2.47 8.93 -2.53
CA PRO A 194 3.28 10.06 -2.94
C PRO A 194 4.58 9.60 -3.61
N THR A 195 5.31 10.54 -4.21
CA THR A 195 6.68 10.30 -4.69
C THR A 195 7.67 10.13 -3.53
N ASN A 196 7.39 10.72 -2.37
CA ASN A 196 8.15 10.53 -1.13
C ASN A 196 7.25 10.86 0.08
N GLY A 197 7.43 10.18 1.20
CA GLY A 197 6.65 10.35 2.42
C GLY A 197 5.55 9.29 2.62
N ILE A 198 4.68 9.56 3.60
CA ILE A 198 3.64 8.63 4.05
C ILE A 198 2.46 8.68 3.07
N ALA A 199 2.02 7.50 2.61
CA ALA A 199 0.83 7.37 1.80
C ALA A 199 -0.42 7.63 2.65
N LEU A 200 -1.35 8.44 2.12
CA LEU A 200 -2.57 8.82 2.82
C LEU A 200 -3.75 8.02 2.30
N TRP A 201 -4.69 7.67 3.18
CA TRP A 201 -5.94 7.03 2.78
C TRP A 201 -6.79 8.00 1.96
N ALA A 202 -6.98 7.68 0.68
CA ALA A 202 -7.93 8.36 -0.21
C ALA A 202 -9.38 7.95 0.10
N ARG A 203 -9.55 6.70 0.53
CA ARG A 203 -10.83 6.12 0.93
C ARG A 203 -10.58 4.99 1.92
N THR A 204 -11.42 4.87 2.94
CA THR A 204 -11.40 3.76 3.90
C THR A 204 -12.67 2.95 3.74
N ASP A 205 -12.55 1.68 3.38
CA ASP A 205 -13.71 0.79 3.24
C ASP A 205 -14.02 0.11 4.59
N THR A 206 -13.01 0.00 5.46
CA THR A 206 -13.17 -0.41 6.86
C THR A 206 -12.31 0.47 7.76
N ALA A 207 -12.71 0.60 9.03
CA ALA A 207 -11.85 1.14 10.09
C ALA A 207 -10.73 0.16 10.49
N GLU A 208 -10.81 -1.09 10.02
CA GLU A 208 -9.86 -2.13 10.32
C GLU A 208 -8.52 -1.78 9.64
N TRP A 209 -7.54 -1.29 10.43
CA TRP A 209 -6.16 -0.90 10.01
C TRP A 209 -5.97 0.49 9.40
N THR A 210 -7.05 1.20 9.07
CA THR A 210 -7.00 2.57 8.57
C THR A 210 -6.91 3.62 9.70
N SER A 211 -7.16 3.20 10.93
CA SER A 211 -6.98 3.97 12.16
C SER A 211 -6.35 3.11 13.26
N LYS A 212 -5.93 3.77 14.35
CA LYS A 212 -5.45 3.08 15.57
C LYS A 212 -6.52 2.13 16.09
N ARG A 213 -6.11 0.89 16.41
CA ARG A 213 -6.96 -0.18 16.96
C ARG A 213 -6.15 -1.04 17.92
N PRO A 214 -6.77 -1.84 18.81
CA PRO A 214 -6.02 -2.83 19.57
C PRO A 214 -5.20 -3.75 18.65
N CYS A 215 -3.92 -3.93 18.97
CA CYS A 215 -3.05 -4.84 18.25
C CYS A 215 -3.57 -6.29 18.36
N PRO A 216 -3.37 -7.13 17.33
CA PRO A 216 -3.54 -8.57 17.45
C PRO A 216 -2.70 -9.15 18.60
N VAL A 217 -3.14 -10.29 19.13
CA VAL A 217 -2.35 -10.99 20.15
C VAL A 217 -1.00 -11.43 19.57
N PRO A 218 0.08 -11.43 20.39
CA PRO A 218 1.38 -11.92 19.94
C PRO A 218 1.32 -13.31 19.31
N GLY A 219 2.13 -13.52 18.27
CA GLY A 219 2.15 -14.73 17.44
C GLY A 219 1.10 -14.75 16.32
N THR A 220 0.11 -13.84 16.33
CA THR A 220 -0.87 -13.73 15.25
C THR A 220 -0.20 -13.29 13.96
N GLU A 221 -0.69 -13.79 12.83
CA GLU A 221 -0.26 -13.38 11.50
C GLU A 221 -1.38 -12.69 10.72
N VAL A 222 -1.03 -11.59 10.03
CA VAL A 222 -1.98 -10.81 9.22
C VAL A 222 -1.33 -10.46 7.89
N GLY A 223 -2.07 -10.64 6.79
CA GLY A 223 -1.64 -10.33 5.45
C GLY A 223 -2.37 -9.12 4.85
N PHE A 224 -1.61 -8.24 4.20
CA PHE A 224 -2.13 -7.12 3.41
C PHE A 224 -1.60 -7.14 1.99
N GLU A 225 -2.52 -7.20 1.03
CA GLU A 225 -2.20 -7.15 -0.39
C GLU A 225 -2.42 -5.77 -0.98
N PHE A 226 -1.42 -5.27 -1.71
CA PHE A 226 -1.40 -3.99 -2.38
C PHE A 226 -1.53 -4.19 -3.89
N ALA A 227 -2.56 -3.60 -4.49
CA ALA A 227 -2.84 -3.69 -5.92
C ALA A 227 -3.11 -2.31 -6.52
N ILE A 228 -2.51 -1.99 -7.67
CA ILE A 228 -2.75 -0.72 -8.36
C ILE A 228 -4.24 -0.55 -8.68
N GLU A 229 -4.74 0.66 -8.44
CA GLU A 229 -6.01 1.12 -9.01
C GLU A 229 -5.74 1.68 -10.42
N GLY A 230 -6.46 1.17 -11.42
CA GLY A 230 -6.33 1.61 -12.81
C GLY A 230 -5.31 0.80 -13.62
N THR A 231 -4.83 1.38 -14.72
CA THR A 231 -3.90 0.73 -15.66
C THR A 231 -2.74 1.67 -16.04
N ASN A 232 -1.63 1.08 -16.49
CA ASN A 232 -0.38 1.76 -16.82
C ASN A 232 0.17 2.61 -15.67
N ALA A 233 0.01 2.09 -14.45
CA ALA A 233 0.47 2.74 -13.24
C ALA A 233 1.28 1.79 -12.39
N GLY A 234 2.17 2.35 -11.60
CA GLY A 234 2.95 1.60 -10.65
C GLY A 234 3.93 2.45 -9.87
N PHE A 235 4.45 1.85 -8.81
CA PHE A 235 5.45 2.47 -7.97
C PHE A 235 6.37 1.39 -7.37
N SER A 236 7.49 1.87 -6.86
CA SER A 236 8.47 1.06 -6.15
C SER A 236 8.88 1.71 -4.84
N TYR A 237 9.29 0.91 -3.87
CA TYR A 237 9.79 1.39 -2.59
C TYR A 237 10.75 0.36 -1.98
N PRO A 238 11.74 0.79 -1.19
CA PRO A 238 12.53 -0.15 -0.39
C PRO A 238 11.70 -0.64 0.81
N GLN A 239 11.97 -1.86 1.26
CA GLN A 239 11.39 -2.39 2.50
C GLN A 239 12.50 -2.53 3.55
N ARG A 240 12.43 -1.73 4.62
CA ARG A 240 13.42 -1.72 5.71
C ARG A 240 12.86 -0.97 6.91
N THR A 241 13.60 -0.94 8.01
CA THR A 241 13.19 -0.16 9.19
C THR A 241 12.91 1.30 8.84
N GLY A 242 11.74 1.81 9.23
CA GLY A 242 11.31 3.17 8.96
C GLY A 242 10.86 3.45 7.52
N VAL A 243 10.83 2.47 6.60
CA VAL A 243 10.39 2.63 5.20
C VAL A 243 9.58 1.42 4.71
N GLY A 244 8.72 1.61 3.70
CA GLY A 244 7.90 0.56 3.11
C GLY A 244 6.60 0.32 3.86
N VAL A 245 6.02 -0.86 3.68
CA VAL A 245 4.77 -1.24 4.35
C VAL A 245 5.10 -1.72 5.76
N ARG A 246 4.44 -1.16 6.77
CA ARG A 246 4.69 -1.48 8.18
C ARG A 246 3.40 -1.40 8.99
N VAL A 247 3.38 -2.12 10.11
CA VAL A 247 2.39 -1.90 11.15
C VAL A 247 3.05 -1.11 12.27
N LEU A 248 2.56 0.10 12.52
CA LEU A 248 3.02 0.93 13.62
C LEU A 248 2.28 0.55 14.90
N TYR A 249 2.94 0.73 16.06
CA TYR A 249 2.32 0.53 17.36
C TYR A 249 2.84 1.46 18.46
N GLU A 250 1.95 1.76 19.42
CA GLU A 250 2.20 2.60 20.61
C GLU A 250 1.41 2.14 21.84
#